data_AF-A0A1Y0ITB2-F1
#
_entry.id   AF-A0A1Y0ITB2-F1
#
_cell.length_a   1.000
_cell.length_b   1.000
_cell.length_c   1.000
_cell.angle_alpha   90.00
_cell.angle_beta   90.00
_cell.angle_gamma   90.00
#
_symmetry.space_group_name_H-M   'P 1'
#
loop_
_entity.id
_entity.type
_entity.pdbx_description
1 polymer ?
#
loop_
_entity_poly.entity_id
_entity_poly.type
_entity_poly.pdbx_seq_one_letter_code
_entity_poly.pdbx_strand_id
1 'polypeptide(L)' 'MFKKVIVWAILIGIFLIAGYGLNLIRVAIIDKMAHPDAVIWWRIVLGGLLMTGGIAFLGGFVFYRDSKRGKVKPPAWKTK' A
#
# COMPACT_ATOMS: atom_id res chain seq x y z
N MET A 1 -5.39 -19.84 -17.22
CA MET A 1 -5.47 -19.92 -15.75
C MET A 1 -4.33 -19.18 -15.05
N PHE A 2 -3.07 -19.43 -15.40
CA PHE A 2 -1.87 -18.81 -14.81
C PHE A 2 -1.85 -17.28 -14.74
N LYS A 3 -2.33 -16.57 -15.78
CA LYS A 3 -2.36 -15.09 -15.79
C LYS A 3 -3.16 -14.49 -14.63
N LYS A 4 -4.22 -15.17 -14.16
CA LYS A 4 -5.02 -14.70 -13.01
C LYS A 4 -4.28 -14.89 -11.69
N VAL A 5 -3.56 -16.01 -11.55
CA VAL A 5 -2.77 -16.34 -10.35
C VAL A 5 -1.66 -15.31 -10.14
N ILE A 6 -0.99 -14.90 -11.21
CA ILE A 6 0.07 -13.86 -11.14
C ILE A 6 -0.50 -12.53 -10.61
N VAL A 7 -1.68 -12.13 -11.10
CA VAL A 7 -2.34 -10.90 -10.60
C VAL A 7 -2.68 -11.03 -9.12
N TRP A 8 -3.22 -12.17 -8.68
CA TRP A 8 -3.49 -12.41 -7.27
C TRP A 8 -2.23 -12.40 -6.41
N ALA A 9 -1.14 -13.02 -6.88
CA ALA A 9 0.14 -13.01 -6.18
C ALA A 9 0.69 -11.60 -6.00
N ILE A 10 0.61 -10.76 -7.04
CA ILE A 10 0.99 -9.34 -6.97
C ILE A 10 0.11 -8.60 -5.94
N LEU A 11 -1.21 -8.75 -6.01
CA LEU A 11 -2.14 -8.07 -5.09
C LEU A 11 -1.93 -8.49 -3.64
N ILE A 12 -1.72 -9.78 -3.37
CA ILE A 12 -1.40 -10.30 -2.04
C ILE A 12 -0.06 -9.74 -1.56
N GLY A 13 0.96 -9.71 -2.42
CA GLY A 13 2.26 -9.12 -2.08
C GLY A 13 2.15 -7.67 -1.65
N ILE A 14 1.40 -6.86 -2.39
CA ILE A 14 1.16 -5.45 -2.04
C ILE A 14 0.45 -5.33 -0.69
N PHE A 15 -0.58 -6.16 -0.47
CA PHE A 15 -1.32 -6.17 0.78
C PHE A 15 -0.45 -6.55 1.97
N LEU A 16 0.41 -7.56 1.83
CA LEU A 16 1.35 -7.97 2.87
C LEU A 16 2.38 -6.88 3.19
N ILE A 17 2.92 -6.21 2.17
CA ILE A 17 3.88 -5.10 2.36
C ILE A 17 3.21 -3.92 3.09
N ALA A 18 2.01 -3.52 2.65
CA ALA A 18 1.28 -2.43 3.29
C ALA A 18 0.88 -2.77 4.73
N GLY A 19 0.39 -4.00 4.95
CA GLY A 19 0.03 -4.51 6.27
C GLY A 19 1.23 -4.62 7.21
N TYR A 20 2.39 -5.02 6.70
CA TYR A 20 3.63 -5.02 7.48
C TYR A 20 4.04 -3.59 7.88
N GLY A 21 3.90 -2.62 6.97
CA GLY A 21 4.12 -1.21 7.28
C GLY A 21 3.22 -0.69 8.41
N LEU A 22 1.92 -1.01 8.36
CA LEU A 22 0.97 -0.69 9.42
C LEU A 22 1.35 -1.35 10.75
N ASN A 23 1.75 -2.62 10.72
CA ASN A 23 2.19 -3.32 11.93
C ASN A 23 3.45 -2.68 12.52
N LEU A 24 4.38 -2.23 11.69
CA LEU A 24 5.61 -1.56 12.13
C LEU A 24 5.29 -0.25 12.89
N ILE A 25 4.33 0.53 12.39
CA ILE A 25 3.84 1.74 13.06
C ILE A 25 3.17 1.37 14.40
N ARG A 26 2.30 0.35 14.41
CA ARG A 26 1.64 -0.12 15.63
C ARG A 26 2.65 -0.49 16.71
N VAL A 27 3.66 -1.30 16.36
CA VAL A 27 4.71 -1.72 17.30
C VAL A 27 5.51 -0.52 17.78
N ALA A 28 5.84 0.43 16.89
CA ALA A 28 6.52 1.66 17.27
C ALA A 28 5.75 2.48 18.32
N ILE A 29 4.43 2.58 18.18
CA ILE A 29 3.58 3.29 19.14
C ILE A 29 3.55 2.56 20.48
N ILE A 30 3.35 1.24 20.47
CA ILE A 30 3.30 0.42 21.69
C ILE A 30 4.64 0.46 22.43
N ASP A 31 5.77 0.33 21.71
CA ASP A 31 7.10 0.38 22.31
C ASP A 31 7.37 1.74 22.95
N LYS A 32 6.90 2.85 22.36
CA LYS A 32 7.07 4.18 22.96
C LYS A 32 6.25 4.36 24.24
N MET A 33 5.08 3.71 24.30
CA MET A 33 4.22 3.75 25.48
C MET A 33 4.79 2.89 26.61
N ALA A 34 5.38 1.74 26.30
CA ALA A 34 6.00 0.84 27.29
C ALA A 34 7.40 1.33 27.74
N HIS A 35 8.17 1.87 26.81
CA HIS A 35 9.56 2.30 26.99
C HIS A 35 9.73 3.74 26.46
N PRO A 36 9.67 4.76 27.34
CA PRO A 36 9.75 6.16 26.92
C PRO A 36 11.07 6.54 26.23
N ASP A 37 12.14 5.79 26.45
CA ASP A 37 13.46 5.95 25.83
C ASP A 37 13.59 5.27 24.45
N ALA A 38 12.59 4.47 24.04
CA ALA A 38 12.61 3.78 22.76
C ALA A 38 12.70 4.76 21.57
N VAL A 39 13.60 4.43 20.63
CA VAL A 39 13.83 5.14 19.38
C VAL A 39 12.90 4.61 18.30
N ILE A 40 11.85 5.36 17.98
CA ILE A 40 10.73 4.88 17.14
C ILE A 40 10.64 5.51 15.75
N TRP A 41 11.37 6.59 15.50
CA TRP A 41 11.21 7.41 14.30
C TRP A 41 11.44 6.61 13.01
N TRP A 42 12.44 5.73 12.97
CA TRP A 42 12.75 4.92 11.79
C TRP A 42 11.63 3.93 11.47
N ARG A 43 10.97 3.37 12.51
CA ARG A 43 9.83 2.45 12.36
C ARG A 43 8.61 3.18 11.81
N ILE A 44 8.38 4.41 12.24
CA ILE A 44 7.29 5.23 11.71
C ILE A 44 7.57 5.66 10.27
N VAL A 45 8.77 6.10 9.94
CA VAL A 45 9.12 6.48 8.56
C VAL A 45 9.05 5.28 7.62
N LEU A 46 9.69 4.17 7.98
CA LEU A 46 9.68 2.96 7.16
C LEU A 46 8.26 2.38 7.05
N GLY A 47 7.54 2.30 8.17
CA GLY A 47 6.17 1.80 8.17
C GLY A 47 5.22 2.67 7.34
N GLY A 48 5.37 4.00 7.44
CA GLY A 48 4.64 4.96 6.62
C GLY A 48 4.95 4.82 5.14
N LEU A 49 6.22 4.66 4.76
CA LEU A 49 6.62 4.43 3.37
C LEU A 49 6.07 3.11 2.81
N LEU A 50 6.15 2.02 3.57
CA LEU A 50 5.63 0.72 3.15
C LEU A 50 4.11 0.73 3.02
N MET A 51 3.40 1.37 3.95
CA MET A 51 1.94 1.51 3.91
C MET A 51 1.50 2.40 2.74
N THR A 52 2.00 3.63 2.65
CA THR A 52 1.59 4.58 1.61
C THR A 52 2.07 4.13 0.23
N GLY A 53 3.29 3.60 0.15
CA GLY A 53 3.84 3.01 -1.07
C GLY A 53 3.03 1.81 -1.55
N GLY A 54 2.64 0.91 -0.64
CA GLY A 54 1.77 -0.22 -0.97
C GLY A 54 0.40 0.23 -1.51
N ILE A 55 -0.26 1.19 -0.85
CA ILE A 55 -1.55 1.74 -1.31
C ILE A 55 -1.40 2.45 -2.66
N ALA A 56 -0.38 3.29 -2.81
CA ALA A 56 -0.11 4.00 -4.07
C ALA A 56 0.16 3.03 -5.21
N PHE A 57 0.93 1.97 -4.96
CA PHE A 57 1.19 0.94 -5.96
C PHE A 57 -0.06 0.14 -6.30
N LEU A 58 -0.91 -0.21 -5.32
CA LEU A 58 -2.20 -0.86 -5.56
C LEU A 58 -3.08 -0.02 -6.50
N GLY A 59 -3.23 1.27 -6.20
CA GLY A 59 -3.99 2.21 -7.02
C GLY A 59 -3.42 2.34 -8.43
N GLY A 60 -2.09 2.52 -8.55
CA GLY A 60 -1.40 2.59 -9.84
C GLY A 60 -1.52 1.32 -10.67
N PHE A 61 -1.40 0.15 -10.04
CA PHE A 61 -1.56 -1.15 -10.70
C PHE A 61 -2.98 -1.35 -11.24
N VAL A 62 -3.99 -1.05 -10.41
CA VAL A 62 -5.41 -1.13 -10.83
C VAL A 62 -5.69 -0.17 -11.98
N PHE A 63 -5.22 1.07 -11.86
CA PHE A 63 -5.38 2.09 -12.90
C PHE A 63 -4.72 1.68 -14.23
N TYR A 64 -3.46 1.24 -14.19
CA TYR A 64 -2.74 0.78 -15.38
C TYR A 64 -3.46 -0.41 -16.05
N ARG A 65 -3.90 -1.38 -15.25
CA ARG A 65 -4.63 -2.56 -15.72
C ARG A 65 -5.97 -2.18 -16.39
N ASP A 66 -6.71 -1.24 -15.81
CA ASP A 66 -8.01 -0.84 -16.35
C ASP A 66 -7.90 0.12 -17.54
N SER A 67 -6.83 0.92 -17.59
CA SER A 67 -6.52 1.78 -18.74
C SER A 67 -6.28 0.94 -20.00
N LYS A 68 -5.49 -0.12 -19.89
CA LYS A 68 -5.25 -1.07 -21.00
C LYS A 68 -6.51 -1.82 -21.46
N ARG A 69 -7.57 -1.83 -20.66
CA ARG A 69 -8.85 -2.48 -20.99
C ARG A 69 -9.92 -1.50 -21.47
N GLY A 70 -9.57 -0.22 -21.65
CA GLY A 70 -10.52 0.82 -22.05
C GLY A 70 -11.62 1.10 -21.01
N LYS A 71 -11.41 0.71 -19.74
CA LYS A 71 -12.41 0.85 -18.66
C LYS A 71 -12.27 2.15 -17.87
N VAL A 72 -11.20 2.91 -18.11
CA VAL A 72 -10.97 4.20 -17.45
C VAL A 72 -11.87 5.23 -18.12
N LYS A 73 -12.90 5.65 -17.39
CA LYS A 73 -13.74 6.78 -17.81
C LYS A 73 -12.91 8.07 -17.75
N PRO A 74 -13.17 9.04 -18.65
CA PRO A 74 -12.62 10.37 -18.48
C PRO A 74 -13.00 10.91 -17.09
N PRO A 75 -12.12 11.69 -16.46
CA PRO A 75 -12.42 12.25 -15.16
C PRO A 75 -13.73 13.04 -15.19
N ALA A 76 -14.48 13.04 -14.09
CA ALA A 76 -15.77 13.71 -13.99
C ALA A 76 -15.68 15.22 -14.30
N TRP A 77 -14.53 15.85 -14.10
CA TRP A 77 -14.29 17.25 -14.46
C TRP A 77 -14.03 17.49 -15.97
N LYS A 78 -13.99 16.43 -16.79
CA LYS A 78 -13.85 16.51 -18.26
C LYS A 78 -15.11 16.10 -19.03
N THR A 79 -16.15 15.62 -18.36
CA THR A 79 -17.45 15.35 -19.01
C THR A 79 -18.19 16.68 -19.18
N LYS A 80 -18.12 17.25 -20.39
CA LYS A 80 -19.08 18.26 -20.87
C LYS A 80 -20.40 17.60 -21.21
#